data_AF-A0A3P9M992-F1
#
_entry.id   AF-A0A3P9M992-F1
#
_cell.length_a   1.000
_cell.length_b   1.000
_cell.length_c   1.000
_cell.angle_alpha   90.00
_cell.angle_beta   90.00
_cell.angle_gamma   90.00
#
_symmetry.space_group_name_H-M   'P 1'
#
loop_
_entity.id
_entity.type
_entity.pdbx_description
1 polymer ?
#
loop_
_entity_poly.entity_id
_entity_poly.type
_entity_poly.pdbx_seq_one_letter_code
_entity_poly.pdbx_strand_id
1 'polypeptide(L)'
;MSSGVGYNDQMGAETAVEAGQETTPTTSSSGAAFGLFSADFKKNEDLKEMLESNKESLKLEAMKRVVGLISKGKNASELFPAVVKNVASKNIELKKLVYVYLVRYAEEQQDLALLSISTFQRALKDPNQFIRASALRVLSSIRVPIIVPIMMLAIKEAATDLSPYVRKTSAHAIQKLHRYRTNPRHTLLSAPTSAHSSAFSL
;
A
#
# COMPACT_ATOMS: atom_id res chain seq x y z
N MET A 1 38.92 -38.77 -67.59
CA MET A 1 38.60 -40.21 -67.65
C MET A 1 37.54 -40.44 -66.58
N SER A 2 36.25 -40.38 -66.91
CA SER A 2 35.38 -41.54 -67.23
C SER A 2 35.57 -42.66 -66.19
N SER A 3 34.60 -43.16 -65.43
CA SER A 3 33.18 -43.50 -65.62
C SER A 3 32.67 -43.88 -64.20
N GLY A 4 31.41 -44.07 -63.80
CA GLY A 4 30.14 -44.36 -64.45
C GLY A 4 29.31 -45.27 -63.51
N VAL A 5 28.01 -44.97 -63.39
CA VAL A 5 26.83 -45.89 -63.33
C VAL A 5 26.78 -46.96 -62.22
N GLY A 6 25.79 -46.97 -61.32
CA GLY A 6 24.42 -47.52 -61.46
C GLY A 6 24.06 -48.29 -60.16
N TYR A 7 22.86 -48.76 -59.82
CA TYR A 7 21.52 -48.80 -60.40
C TYR A 7 20.55 -49.18 -59.24
N ASN A 8 19.27 -48.79 -59.37
CA ASN A 8 18.03 -49.23 -58.70
C ASN A 8 17.96 -50.74 -58.33
N ASP A 9 17.04 -51.30 -57.53
CA ASP A 9 15.71 -50.95 -57.01
C ASP A 9 15.32 -52.02 -55.96
N GLN A 10 14.09 -51.91 -55.45
CA GLN A 10 13.11 -52.99 -55.25
C GLN A 10 12.68 -53.46 -53.85
N MET A 11 11.35 -53.62 -53.80
CA MET A 11 10.48 -54.36 -52.87
C MET A 11 10.08 -53.66 -51.56
N GLY A 12 8.81 -53.59 -51.18
CA GLY A 12 7.60 -54.17 -51.75
C GLY A 12 6.41 -53.99 -50.80
N ALA A 13 5.24 -53.79 -51.41
CA ALA A 13 3.86 -54.08 -51.02
C ALA A 13 3.38 -54.09 -49.55
N GLU A 14 2.23 -53.43 -49.41
CA GLU A 14 1.24 -53.33 -48.34
C GLU A 14 0.61 -54.67 -47.91
N THR A 15 0.18 -54.81 -46.64
CA THR A 15 -1.23 -55.10 -46.25
C THR A 15 -1.49 -55.00 -44.73
N ALA A 16 -2.66 -54.42 -44.40
CA ALA A 16 -3.59 -54.47 -43.24
C ALA A 16 -3.35 -55.51 -42.09
N VAL A 17 -3.84 -55.41 -40.83
CA VAL A 17 -5.06 -54.82 -40.21
C VAL A 17 -4.89 -54.80 -38.65
N GLU A 18 -5.61 -53.89 -37.99
CA GLU A 18 -6.32 -54.03 -36.67
C GLU A 18 -5.65 -53.79 -35.29
N ALA A 19 -6.18 -52.74 -34.62
CA ALA A 19 -6.45 -52.46 -33.20
C ALA A 19 -5.37 -52.55 -32.08
N GLY A 20 -5.20 -51.43 -31.36
CA GLY A 20 -4.61 -51.41 -30.00
C GLY A 20 -4.06 -50.06 -29.53
N GLN A 21 -4.93 -49.19 -29.01
CA GLN A 21 -4.78 -48.23 -27.89
C GLN A 21 -3.34 -47.78 -27.47
N GLU A 22 -3.02 -46.48 -27.61
CA GLU A 22 -2.66 -45.56 -26.49
C GLU A 22 -2.08 -44.18 -26.95
N THR A 23 -2.71 -43.12 -26.43
CA THR A 23 -2.20 -41.77 -26.06
C THR A 23 -1.41 -40.90 -27.05
N THR A 24 -2.03 -39.83 -27.56
CA THR A 24 -1.55 -38.42 -27.46
C THR A 24 -2.76 -37.49 -27.66
N PRO A 25 -2.82 -36.28 -27.05
CA PRO A 25 -2.36 -35.13 -27.86
C PRO A 25 -1.70 -33.98 -27.06
N THR A 26 -0.67 -33.44 -27.69
CA THR A 26 -0.35 -32.01 -27.84
C THR A 26 -0.41 -31.06 -26.63
N THR A 27 0.79 -30.60 -26.29
CA THR A 27 1.16 -29.25 -25.86
C THR A 27 0.11 -28.17 -26.11
N SER A 28 -0.52 -27.68 -25.04
CA SER A 28 -0.99 -26.30 -24.94
C SER A 28 -0.57 -25.76 -23.57
N SER A 29 0.41 -24.86 -23.61
CA SER A 29 1.04 -24.25 -22.47
C SER A 29 0.02 -23.50 -21.60
N SER A 30 -0.08 -23.94 -20.36
CA SER A 30 -0.55 -23.27 -19.15
C SER A 30 -0.95 -21.78 -19.33
N GLY A 31 -2.22 -21.58 -19.68
CA GLY A 31 -2.90 -20.28 -19.68
C GLY A 31 -4.06 -20.28 -18.69
N ALA A 32 -3.86 -20.74 -17.45
CA ALA A 32 -4.84 -20.56 -16.38
C ALA A 32 -4.64 -19.18 -15.73
N ALA A 33 -5.11 -18.15 -16.43
CA ALA A 33 -5.22 -16.80 -15.93
C ALA A 33 -6.18 -16.75 -14.72
N PHE A 34 -5.67 -16.30 -13.56
CA PHE A 34 -6.34 -15.41 -12.61
C PHE A 34 -7.75 -15.76 -12.06
N GLY A 35 -8.09 -17.05 -11.91
CA GLY A 35 -9.35 -17.49 -11.28
C GLY A 35 -9.49 -17.29 -9.75
N LEU A 36 -8.79 -16.35 -9.12
CA LEU A 36 -8.72 -16.25 -7.65
C LEU A 36 -9.64 -15.18 -7.00
N PHE A 37 -10.32 -14.32 -7.76
CA PHE A 37 -10.95 -13.11 -7.18
C PHE A 37 -12.49 -13.06 -7.11
N SER A 38 -13.21 -14.12 -7.46
CA SER A 38 -14.70 -14.09 -7.47
C SER A 38 -15.37 -14.50 -6.16
N ALA A 39 -14.68 -15.19 -5.23
CA ALA A 39 -15.29 -15.65 -3.98
C ALA A 39 -15.27 -14.62 -2.82
N ASP A 40 -14.72 -13.43 -3.03
CA ASP A 40 -14.43 -12.48 -1.94
C ASP A 40 -15.63 -11.64 -1.48
N PHE A 41 -16.69 -11.52 -2.28
CA PHE A 41 -17.72 -10.51 -2.02
C PHE A 41 -18.59 -10.82 -0.79
N LYS A 42 -18.85 -12.09 -0.48
CA LYS A 42 -19.55 -12.52 0.75
C LYS A 42 -18.65 -12.57 2.00
N LYS A 43 -17.33 -12.41 1.87
CA LYS A 43 -16.34 -12.54 2.97
C LYS A 43 -15.95 -11.21 3.64
N ASN A 44 -16.73 -10.14 3.42
CA ASN A 44 -16.38 -8.80 3.91
C ASN A 44 -17.28 -8.31 5.04
N GLU A 45 -18.35 -9.02 5.35
CA GLU A 45 -19.31 -8.64 6.42
C GLU A 45 -18.70 -8.85 7.82
N ASP A 46 -17.81 -9.83 7.96
CA ASP A 46 -17.10 -10.20 9.19
C ASP A 46 -15.86 -9.35 9.49
N LEU A 47 -15.42 -8.48 8.57
CA LEU A 47 -14.14 -7.76 8.69
C LEU A 47 -14.06 -6.91 9.94
N LYS A 48 -15.16 -6.25 10.32
CA LYS A 48 -15.21 -5.43 11.52
C LYS A 48 -14.95 -6.28 12.77
N GLU A 49 -15.63 -7.42 12.88
CA GLU A 49 -15.47 -8.35 14.00
C GLU A 49 -14.06 -8.94 14.04
N MET A 50 -13.51 -9.32 12.89
CA MET A 50 -12.14 -9.83 12.80
C MET A 50 -11.10 -8.79 13.24
N LEU A 51 -11.30 -7.51 12.91
CA LEU A 51 -10.41 -6.41 13.31
C LEU A 51 -10.48 -6.10 14.81
N GLU A 52 -11.63 -6.33 15.43
CA GLU A 52 -11.86 -6.13 16.86
C GLU A 52 -11.57 -7.37 17.72
N SER A 53 -11.38 -8.53 17.10
CA SER A 53 -11.00 -9.77 17.77
C SER A 53 -9.74 -9.64 18.61
N ASN A 54 -9.56 -10.49 19.63
CA ASN A 54 -8.31 -10.55 20.39
C ASN A 54 -7.18 -11.26 19.64
N LYS A 55 -7.48 -12.01 18.58
CA LYS A 55 -6.50 -12.80 17.83
C LYS A 55 -5.82 -11.94 16.75
N GLU A 56 -4.50 -11.76 16.86
CA GLU A 56 -3.74 -10.94 15.91
C GLU A 56 -3.71 -11.53 14.49
N SER A 57 -3.82 -12.87 14.35
CA SER A 57 -3.94 -13.54 13.05
C SER A 57 -5.21 -13.13 12.30
N LEU A 58 -6.35 -13.04 12.97
CA LEU A 58 -7.62 -12.62 12.37
C LEU A 58 -7.56 -11.16 11.94
N LYS A 59 -6.96 -10.29 12.76
CA LYS A 59 -6.74 -8.87 12.40
C LYS A 59 -5.89 -8.73 11.15
N LEU A 60 -4.82 -9.52 11.05
CA LEU A 60 -3.92 -9.51 9.89
C LEU A 60 -4.65 -9.95 8.63
N GLU A 61 -5.42 -11.04 8.70
CA GLU A 61 -6.22 -11.52 7.57
C GLU A 61 -7.26 -10.49 7.13
N ALA A 62 -7.99 -9.91 8.09
CA ALA A 62 -8.96 -8.85 7.82
C ALA A 62 -8.30 -7.65 7.14
N MET A 63 -7.15 -7.18 7.63
CA MET A 63 -6.43 -6.07 7.01
C MET A 63 -5.95 -6.38 5.58
N LYS A 64 -5.53 -7.62 5.30
CA LYS A 64 -5.17 -8.04 3.93
C LYS A 64 -6.37 -7.95 3.01
N ARG A 65 -7.54 -8.42 3.45
CA ARG A 65 -8.81 -8.30 2.70
C ARG A 65 -9.21 -6.84 2.50
N VAL A 66 -9.15 -6.00 3.54
CA VAL A 66 -9.46 -4.56 3.45
C VAL A 66 -8.59 -3.85 2.42
N VAL A 67 -7.27 -4.08 2.43
CA VAL A 67 -6.37 -3.50 1.42
C VAL A 67 -6.68 -4.04 0.01
N GLY A 68 -7.11 -5.29 -0.10
CA GLY A 68 -7.67 -5.86 -1.33
C GLY A 68 -8.91 -5.12 -1.83
N LEU A 69 -9.83 -4.73 -0.95
CA LEU A 69 -11.02 -3.94 -1.29
C LEU A 69 -10.63 -2.54 -1.80
N ILE A 70 -9.70 -1.87 -1.12
CA ILE A 70 -9.19 -0.55 -1.51
C ILE A 70 -8.52 -0.61 -2.88
N SER A 71 -7.73 -1.66 -3.13
CA SER A 71 -7.08 -1.90 -4.43
C SER A 71 -8.09 -2.11 -5.55
N LYS A 72 -9.27 -2.67 -5.25
CA LYS A 72 -10.41 -2.80 -6.19
C LYS A 72 -11.25 -1.52 -6.29
N GLY A 73 -10.86 -0.42 -5.62
CA GLY A 73 -11.58 0.86 -5.62
C GLY A 73 -12.85 0.89 -4.76
N LYS A 74 -13.09 -0.14 -3.94
CA LYS A 74 -14.26 -0.18 -3.05
C LYS A 74 -14.03 0.66 -1.81
N ASN A 75 -15.10 1.28 -1.32
CA ASN A 75 -15.03 2.05 -0.09
C ASN A 75 -15.02 1.11 1.14
N ALA A 76 -14.07 1.33 2.04
CA ALA A 76 -13.93 0.63 3.32
C ALA A 76 -13.78 1.63 4.48
N SER A 77 -14.24 2.88 4.31
CA SER A 77 -14.14 3.95 5.32
C SER A 77 -14.88 3.62 6.62
N GLU A 78 -15.95 2.81 6.57
CA GLU A 78 -16.72 2.39 7.74
C GLU A 78 -15.89 1.58 8.76
N LEU A 79 -14.81 0.94 8.30
CA LEU A 79 -13.90 0.16 9.14
C LEU A 79 -12.87 1.02 9.88
N PHE A 80 -12.84 2.34 9.64
CA PHE A 80 -11.81 3.24 10.15
C PHE A 80 -11.62 3.15 11.69
N PRO A 81 -12.68 3.16 12.52
CA PRO A 81 -12.52 3.04 13.97
C PRO A 81 -11.87 1.70 14.38
N ALA A 82 -12.23 0.60 13.73
CA ALA A 82 -11.67 -0.72 14.02
C ALA A 82 -10.20 -0.81 13.59
N VAL A 83 -9.82 -0.16 12.48
CA VAL A 83 -8.43 -0.11 12.01
C VAL A 83 -7.55 0.75 12.92
N VAL A 84 -8.04 1.91 13.37
CA VAL A 84 -7.27 2.84 14.24
C VAL A 84 -6.87 2.20 15.57
N LYS A 85 -7.72 1.36 16.16
CA LYS A 85 -7.40 0.60 17.39
C LYS A 85 -6.14 -0.26 17.25
N ASN A 86 -5.77 -0.64 16.02
CA ASN A 86 -4.68 -1.56 15.72
C ASN A 86 -3.36 -0.87 15.30
N VAL A 87 -3.30 0.47 15.31
CA VAL A 87 -2.08 1.24 14.92
C VAL A 87 -0.87 0.91 15.81
N ALA A 88 -1.12 0.62 17.09
CA ALA A 88 -0.09 0.29 18.07
C ALA A 88 0.27 -1.21 18.14
N SER A 89 -0.24 -2.05 17.23
CA SER A 89 0.06 -3.49 17.21
C SER A 89 1.57 -3.75 17.12
N LYS A 90 2.01 -4.87 17.71
CA LYS A 90 3.41 -5.32 17.66
C LYS A 90 3.72 -6.02 16.34
N ASN A 91 2.73 -6.62 15.68
CA ASN A 91 2.91 -7.26 14.39
C ASN A 91 3.22 -6.22 13.28
N ILE A 92 4.40 -6.37 12.69
CA ILE A 92 4.94 -5.45 11.69
C ILE A 92 4.12 -5.50 10.39
N GLU A 93 3.63 -6.67 9.98
CA GLU A 93 2.81 -6.80 8.78
C GLU A 93 1.46 -6.08 8.96
N LEU A 94 0.80 -6.33 10.10
CA LEU A 94 -0.46 -5.68 10.43
C LEU A 94 -0.29 -4.16 10.44
N LYS A 95 0.75 -3.68 11.12
CA LYS A 95 1.10 -2.25 11.19
C LYS A 95 1.30 -1.62 9.81
N LYS A 96 2.01 -2.28 8.89
CA LYS A 96 2.21 -1.79 7.51
C LYS A 96 0.88 -1.62 6.78
N LEU A 97 -0.02 -2.60 6.88
CA LEU A 97 -1.34 -2.53 6.25
C LEU A 97 -2.21 -1.41 6.85
N VAL A 98 -2.17 -1.26 8.17
CA VAL A 98 -2.85 -0.15 8.87
C VAL A 98 -2.35 1.19 8.38
N TYR A 99 -1.03 1.34 8.18
CA TYR A 99 -0.45 2.59 7.69
C TYR A 99 -0.88 2.92 6.25
N VAL A 100 -0.96 1.91 5.37
CA VAL A 100 -1.50 2.09 4.01
C VAL A 100 -2.94 2.56 4.06
N TYR A 101 -3.76 1.94 4.92
CA TYR A 101 -5.15 2.32 5.11
C TYR A 101 -5.30 3.78 5.59
N LEU A 102 -4.54 4.17 6.61
CA LEU A 102 -4.57 5.54 7.16
C LEU A 102 -4.21 6.59 6.11
N VAL A 103 -3.19 6.37 5.30
CA VAL A 103 -2.81 7.32 4.24
C VAL A 103 -3.94 7.52 3.23
N ARG A 104 -4.79 6.51 3.01
CA ARG A 104 -5.91 6.60 2.07
C ARG A 104 -7.11 7.38 2.60
N TYR A 105 -7.47 7.17 3.88
CA TYR A 105 -8.73 7.64 4.47
C TYR A 105 -8.59 8.75 5.51
N ALA A 106 -7.38 9.07 5.99
CA ALA A 106 -7.21 10.07 7.05
C ALA A 106 -7.64 11.49 6.63
N GLU A 107 -7.65 11.80 5.33
CA GLU A 107 -8.14 13.09 4.82
C GLU A 107 -9.66 13.22 4.97
N GLU A 108 -10.39 12.11 4.81
CA GLU A 108 -11.86 12.04 4.93
C GLU A 108 -12.33 11.97 6.39
N GLN A 109 -11.55 11.30 7.27
CA GLN A 109 -11.90 11.05 8.66
C GLN A 109 -10.85 11.65 9.61
N GLN A 110 -10.72 12.97 9.58
CA GLN A 110 -9.65 13.69 10.27
C GLN A 110 -9.68 13.49 11.78
N ASP A 111 -10.84 13.60 12.41
CA ASP A 111 -10.98 13.51 13.88
C ASP A 111 -10.53 12.15 14.43
N LEU A 112 -10.94 11.07 13.76
CA LEU A 112 -10.51 9.71 14.14
C LEU A 112 -9.04 9.49 13.82
N ALA A 113 -8.52 10.09 12.74
CA ALA A 113 -7.10 9.98 12.39
C ALA A 113 -6.19 10.61 13.47
N LEU A 114 -6.65 11.66 14.16
CA LEU A 114 -5.90 12.31 15.24
C LEU A 114 -5.53 11.35 16.37
N LEU A 115 -6.37 10.35 16.65
CA LEU A 115 -6.07 9.31 17.64
C LEU A 115 -4.79 8.53 17.29
N SER A 116 -4.53 8.34 16.00
CA SER A 116 -3.34 7.65 15.48
C SER A 116 -2.08 8.52 15.57
N ILE A 117 -2.22 9.86 15.52
CA ILE A 117 -1.09 10.80 15.55
C ILE A 117 -0.30 10.68 16.84
N SER A 118 -0.97 10.50 17.98
CA SER A 118 -0.31 10.27 19.27
C SER A 118 0.61 9.05 19.26
N THR A 119 0.22 8.00 18.53
CA THR A 119 1.02 6.78 18.39
C THR A 119 2.24 7.02 17.52
N PHE A 120 2.10 7.78 16.43
CA PHE A 120 3.25 8.17 15.60
C PHE A 120 4.24 9.06 16.36
N GLN A 121 3.76 10.00 17.18
CA GLN A 121 4.61 10.84 18.02
C GLN A 121 5.44 10.02 19.01
N ARG A 122 4.85 8.99 19.62
CA ARG A 122 5.61 8.04 20.46
C ARG A 122 6.64 7.26 19.65
N ALA A 123 6.25 6.76 18.48
CA ALA A 123 7.14 6.00 17.60
C ALA A 123 8.31 6.82 17.04
N LEU A 124 8.17 8.14 16.90
CA LEU A 124 9.27 9.05 16.52
C LEU A 124 10.36 9.16 17.58
N LYS A 125 10.07 8.79 18.83
CA LYS A 125 11.03 8.82 19.95
C LYS A 125 11.56 7.44 20.31
N ASP A 126 11.22 6.41 19.51
CA ASP A 126 11.64 5.04 19.74
C ASP A 126 13.17 4.91 19.59
N PRO A 127 13.87 4.11 20.41
CA PRO A 127 15.31 3.88 20.25
C PRO A 127 15.68 3.28 18.89
N ASN A 128 14.78 2.52 18.26
CA ASN A 128 14.99 1.91 16.96
C ASN A 128 14.79 2.92 15.81
N GLN A 129 15.87 3.17 15.07
CA GLN A 129 15.89 4.04 13.90
C GLN A 129 14.85 3.67 12.82
N PHE A 130 14.54 2.38 12.64
CA PHE A 130 13.57 1.93 11.64
C PHE A 130 12.13 2.27 12.04
N ILE A 131 11.83 2.24 13.34
CA ILE A 131 10.53 2.63 13.88
C ILE A 131 10.36 4.15 13.73
N ARG A 132 11.37 4.95 14.12
CA ARG A 132 11.36 6.41 13.93
C ARG A 132 11.16 6.80 12.47
N ALA A 133 11.97 6.24 11.57
CA ALA A 133 11.87 6.52 10.13
C ALA A 133 10.51 6.09 9.55
N SER A 134 10.00 4.91 9.94
CA SER A 134 8.68 4.44 9.50
C SER A 134 7.57 5.40 9.95
N ALA A 135 7.57 5.81 11.22
CA ALA A 135 6.62 6.76 11.76
C ALA A 135 6.68 8.12 11.02
N LEU A 136 7.89 8.63 10.76
CA LEU A 136 8.07 9.87 10.00
C LEU A 136 7.53 9.77 8.56
N ARG A 137 7.71 8.62 7.89
CA ARG A 137 7.17 8.39 6.54
C ARG A 137 5.66 8.44 6.51
N VAL A 138 5.00 7.87 7.52
CA VAL A 138 3.54 7.84 7.59
C VAL A 138 2.99 9.20 8.00
N LEU A 139 3.57 9.81 9.03
CA LEU A 139 3.18 11.15 9.49
C LEU A 139 3.29 12.18 8.36
N SER A 140 4.35 12.11 7.55
CA SER A 140 4.53 12.97 6.37
C SER A 140 3.65 12.66 5.17
N SER A 141 2.91 11.54 5.19
CA SER A 141 2.00 11.15 4.12
C SER A 141 0.53 11.41 4.46
N ILE A 142 0.21 11.62 5.74
CA ILE A 142 -1.14 11.97 6.19
C ILE A 142 -1.39 13.45 5.92
N ARG A 143 -2.54 13.78 5.29
CA ARG A 143 -2.90 15.12 4.84
C ARG A 143 -3.98 15.75 5.71
N VAL A 144 -3.69 15.94 6.99
CA VAL A 144 -4.63 16.58 7.93
C VAL A 144 -4.09 17.98 8.30
N PRO A 145 -4.80 19.09 8.01
CA PRO A 145 -4.26 20.44 8.22
C PRO A 145 -3.77 20.71 9.64
N ILE A 146 -4.51 20.23 10.65
CA ILE A 146 -4.19 20.45 12.06
C ILE A 146 -2.88 19.78 12.51
N ILE A 147 -2.39 18.76 11.77
CA ILE A 147 -1.15 18.05 12.13
C ILE A 147 0.12 18.70 11.56
N VAL A 148 -0.02 19.70 10.68
CA VAL A 148 1.13 20.34 10.02
C VAL A 148 2.18 20.87 11.01
N PRO A 149 1.81 21.60 12.09
CA PRO A 149 2.79 22.06 13.07
C PRO A 149 3.54 20.91 13.75
N ILE A 150 2.83 19.82 14.07
CA ILE A 150 3.41 18.61 14.68
C ILE A 150 4.41 17.96 13.72
N MET A 151 4.03 17.85 12.44
CA MET A 151 4.87 17.29 11.40
C MET A 151 6.14 18.13 11.18
N MET A 152 6.04 19.46 11.21
CA MET A 152 7.20 20.35 11.12
C MET A 152 8.21 20.12 12.24
N LEU A 153 7.72 20.00 13.49
CA LEU A 153 8.57 19.70 14.64
C LEU A 153 9.24 18.32 14.49
N ALA A 154 8.47 17.30 14.12
CA ALA A 154 9.00 15.95 13.88
C ALA A 154 10.08 15.91 12.80
N ILE A 155 9.90 16.65 11.70
CA ILE A 155 10.87 16.76 10.61
C ILE A 155 12.15 17.46 11.09
N LYS A 156 12.01 18.54 11.87
CA LYS A 156 13.13 19.29 12.43
C LYS A 156 13.99 18.40 13.34
N GLU A 157 13.37 17.67 14.25
CA GLU A 157 14.05 16.70 15.13
C GLU A 157 14.72 15.58 14.32
N ALA A 158 14.01 15.02 13.33
CA ALA A 158 14.52 13.93 12.50
C ALA A 158 15.66 14.36 11.55
N ALA A 159 15.75 15.64 11.19
CA ALA A 159 16.83 16.17 10.37
C ALA A 159 18.18 16.14 11.12
N THR A 160 18.15 16.22 12.44
CA THR A 160 19.32 16.15 13.33
C THR A 160 19.46 14.79 14.02
N ASP A 161 18.71 13.76 13.59
CA ASP A 161 18.79 12.42 14.17
C ASP A 161 20.20 11.81 14.01
N LEU A 162 20.63 11.00 14.98
CA LEU A 162 21.92 10.29 14.96
C LEU A 162 22.05 9.37 13.73
N SER A 163 20.96 8.70 13.35
CA SER A 163 20.96 7.77 12.23
C SER A 163 20.89 8.48 10.87
N PRO A 164 21.82 8.18 9.94
CA PRO A 164 21.73 8.64 8.56
C PRO A 164 20.43 8.22 7.85
N TYR A 165 19.86 7.06 8.22
CA TYR A 165 18.63 6.53 7.63
C TYR A 165 17.42 7.42 7.94
N VAL A 166 17.33 7.91 9.19
CA VAL A 166 16.28 8.82 9.61
C VAL A 166 16.45 10.19 8.95
N ARG A 167 17.69 10.71 8.87
CA ARG A 167 17.98 11.99 8.17
C ARG A 167 17.60 11.97 6.69
N LYS A 168 17.94 10.89 5.97
CA LYS A 168 17.49 10.68 4.57
C LYS A 168 15.96 10.71 4.49
N THR A 169 15.28 10.08 5.45
CA THR A 169 13.82 10.04 5.49
C THR A 169 13.23 11.43 5.76
N SER A 170 13.87 12.24 6.61
CA SER A 170 13.49 13.63 6.87
C SER A 170 13.56 14.48 5.59
N ALA A 171 14.61 14.32 4.77
CA ALA A 171 14.70 15.02 3.49
C ALA A 171 13.50 14.72 2.56
N HIS A 172 13.06 13.46 2.48
CA HIS A 172 11.84 13.11 1.72
C HIS A 172 10.57 13.68 2.37
N ALA A 173 10.49 13.76 3.68
CA ALA A 173 9.36 14.36 4.39
C ALA A 173 9.25 15.86 4.13
N ILE A 174 10.37 16.59 4.07
CA ILE A 174 10.42 18.02 3.70
C ILE A 174 9.80 18.23 2.31
N GLN A 175 10.17 17.41 1.33
CA GLN A 175 9.61 17.48 -0.03
C GLN A 175 8.08 17.30 -0.03
N LYS A 176 7.56 16.35 0.76
CA LYS A 176 6.11 16.12 0.88
C LYS A 176 5.40 17.30 1.54
N LEU A 177 5.95 17.84 2.64
CA LEU A 177 5.40 18.99 3.34
C LEU A 177 5.36 20.23 2.42
N HIS A 178 6.42 20.48 1.66
CA HIS A 178 6.46 21.59 0.71
C HIS A 178 5.35 21.47 -0.33
N ARG A 179 5.23 20.29 -0.97
CA ARG A 179 4.15 19.99 -1.94
C ARG A 179 2.75 20.17 -1.35
N TYR A 180 2.57 19.80 -0.08
CA TYR A 180 1.30 19.98 0.61
C TYR A 180 0.96 21.46 0.84
N ARG A 181 1.93 22.27 1.29
CA ARG A 181 1.74 23.70 1.58
C ARG A 181 1.54 24.55 0.31
N THR A 182 2.21 24.21 -0.79
CA THR A 182 2.06 24.92 -2.07
C THR A 182 0.77 24.57 -2.81
N ASN A 183 -0.03 23.64 -2.29
CA ASN A 183 -1.33 23.33 -2.88
C ASN A 183 -2.30 24.49 -2.58
N PRO A 184 -2.88 25.16 -3.60
CA PRO A 184 -3.73 26.34 -3.42
C PRO A 184 -4.87 26.13 -2.43
N ARG A 185 -5.40 24.90 -2.33
CA ARG A 185 -6.49 24.56 -1.40
C ARG A 185 -6.14 24.69 0.08
N HIS A 186 -4.86 24.61 0.43
CA HIS A 186 -4.38 24.75 1.81
C HIS A 186 -3.76 26.12 2.10
N THR A 187 -3.26 26.81 1.06
CA THR A 187 -2.70 28.16 1.20
C THR A 187 -3.77 29.18 1.62
N LEU A 188 -5.02 29.02 1.17
CA LEU A 188 -6.13 29.92 1.51
C LEU A 188 -6.55 29.89 2.98
N LEU A 189 -6.14 28.89 3.77
CA LEU A 189 -6.40 28.85 5.22
C LEU A 189 -5.29 29.53 6.04
N SER A 190 -4.20 29.96 5.39
CA SER A 190 -3.03 30.54 6.04
C SER A 190 -2.66 31.94 5.53
N ALA A 191 -3.48 32.54 4.66
CA ALA A 191 -3.30 33.93 4.32
C ALA A 191 -3.60 34.77 5.57
N PRO A 192 -2.62 35.51 6.13
CA PRO A 192 -2.97 36.57 7.04
C PRO A 192 -3.85 37.53 6.25
N THR A 193 -5.02 37.84 6.79
CA THR A 193 -5.86 38.95 6.37
C THR A 193 -5.13 40.27 6.64
N SER A 194 -4.03 40.54 5.93
CA SER A 194 -3.43 41.88 5.89
C SER A 194 -4.18 42.71 4.84
N ALA A 195 -5.44 43.00 5.15
CA ALA A 195 -6.23 43.98 4.43
C ALA A 195 -6.95 44.87 5.43
N HIS A 196 -6.22 45.45 6.39
CA HIS A 196 -6.66 46.58 7.22
C HIS A 196 -5.41 47.31 7.72
N SER A 197 -4.86 48.22 6.90
CA SER A 197 -4.16 49.44 7.37
C SER A 197 -3.82 50.34 6.17
N SER A 198 -4.85 50.88 5.52
CA SER A 198 -4.71 51.96 4.53
C SER A 198 -6.02 52.75 4.43
N ALA A 199 -6.57 53.19 5.56
CA ALA A 199 -7.62 54.20 5.65
C ALA A 199 -7.81 54.57 7.13
N PHE A 200 -7.93 55.87 7.45
CA PHE A 200 -7.76 56.54 8.75
C PHE A 200 -6.29 56.88 9.05
N SER A 201 -5.84 58.14 9.08
CA SER A 201 -6.54 59.42 9.18
C SER A 201 -5.67 60.54 8.59
N LEU A 202 -6.37 61.64 8.24
CA LEU A 202 -5.88 62.99 7.99
C LEU A 202 -4.81 63.47 8.98
#